data_AF-A0A444L8Y8-F1
#
_entry.id   AF-A0A444L8Y8-F1
#
_cell.length_a   1.000
_cell.length_b   1.000
_cell.length_c   1.000
_cell.angle_alpha   90.00
_cell.angle_beta   90.00
_cell.angle_gamma   90.00
#
_symmetry.space_group_name_H-M   'P 1'
#
loop_
_entity.id
_entity.type
_entity.pdbx_description
1 polymer ?
#
loop_
_entity_poly.entity_id
_entity_poly.type
_entity_poly.pdbx_seq_one_letter_code
_entity_poly.pdbx_strand_id
1 'polypeptide(L)'
;MSSRLPTISSVAIDDLRPHEEYDRQILYEIALSLQTERVVRDPIIVDASSLMILDGTHRYWALRRMGCLSAPVAMYDYASSSIGVSRWDRCIASPAIFLPNRKIRVEYSNEMEALAAIMDRKASLAIIGLSGSQLLVEEGFEIHRAYSLLSELETELRAKGCGISYATEEDSFLRLKKGEFSWVIVPPAIKKDEALEAALSGRLFPIKSTRHIIPSRPINLRIPIGWLMDPPETVNSKLQDLLSRLSFRRVRAGAILGGRRYEEEVYIGEPSNP
;
A
#
# COMPACT_ATOMS: atom_id res chain seq x y z
N MET A 1 -2.44 -16.82 -19.69
CA MET A 1 -3.67 -16.03 -19.86
C MET A 1 -3.27 -14.63 -20.31
N SER A 2 -3.76 -14.19 -21.47
CA SER A 2 -3.57 -12.78 -21.88
C SER A 2 -4.34 -11.92 -20.88
N SER A 3 -3.62 -11.14 -20.09
CA SER A 3 -4.24 -10.37 -19.03
C SER A 3 -4.85 -9.10 -19.63
N ARG A 4 -6.19 -9.03 -19.59
CA ARG A 4 -6.96 -7.88 -20.08
C ARG A 4 -6.73 -6.73 -19.11
N LEU A 5 -6.57 -5.52 -19.64
CA LEU A 5 -6.58 -4.30 -18.83
C LEU A 5 -7.86 -4.24 -17.98
N PRO A 6 -7.79 -3.74 -16.74
CA PRO A 6 -8.97 -3.53 -15.93
C PRO A 6 -9.90 -2.52 -16.56
N THR A 7 -11.16 -2.51 -16.13
CA THR A 7 -12.08 -1.42 -16.46
C THR A 7 -11.54 -0.13 -15.84
N ILE A 8 -11.35 0.89 -16.66
CA ILE A 8 -11.00 2.24 -16.22
C ILE A 8 -12.26 3.10 -16.33
N SER A 9 -12.63 3.74 -15.23
CA SER A 9 -13.82 4.58 -15.15
C SER A 9 -13.59 5.74 -14.18
N SER A 10 -14.58 6.58 -14.00
CA SER A 10 -14.65 7.61 -12.97
C SER A 10 -15.81 7.30 -12.03
N VAL A 11 -15.57 7.53 -10.74
CA VAL A 11 -16.55 7.39 -9.65
C VAL A 11 -16.58 8.68 -8.83
N ALA A 12 -17.65 8.89 -8.06
CA ALA A 12 -17.70 10.03 -7.14
C ALA A 12 -16.58 9.91 -6.11
N ILE A 13 -15.92 11.02 -5.80
CA ILE A 13 -14.76 11.00 -4.90
C ILE A 13 -15.16 10.45 -3.53
N ASP A 14 -16.34 10.81 -3.03
CA ASP A 14 -16.80 10.45 -1.68
C ASP A 14 -17.28 8.99 -1.56
N ASP A 15 -17.43 8.28 -2.68
CA ASP A 15 -17.77 6.85 -2.68
C ASP A 15 -16.54 5.95 -2.44
N LEU A 16 -15.34 6.49 -2.59
CA LEU A 16 -14.08 5.76 -2.40
C LEU A 16 -13.80 5.51 -0.91
N ARG A 17 -13.42 4.28 -0.60
CA ARG A 17 -13.23 3.82 0.78
C ARG A 17 -11.75 3.48 1.04
N PRO A 18 -10.97 4.35 1.71
CA PRO A 18 -9.63 3.97 2.14
C PRO A 18 -9.71 2.91 3.24
N HIS A 19 -8.79 1.95 3.26
CA HIS A 19 -8.54 1.06 4.41
C HIS A 19 -7.27 1.44 5.19
N GLU A 20 -6.47 2.36 4.65
CA GLU A 20 -5.28 2.90 5.30
C GLU A 20 -5.39 4.41 5.52
N GLU A 21 -4.69 4.88 6.55
CA GLU A 21 -4.38 6.29 6.76
C GLU A 21 -3.52 6.86 5.63
N TYR A 22 -3.26 8.17 5.69
CA TYR A 22 -2.37 8.86 4.77
C TYR A 22 -1.27 9.57 5.53
N ASP A 23 -0.10 9.67 4.89
CA ASP A 23 0.99 10.48 5.38
C ASP A 23 0.82 11.93 4.89
N ARG A 24 0.96 12.89 5.81
CA ARG A 24 0.77 14.33 5.51
C ARG A 24 1.83 14.88 4.56
N GLN A 25 3.08 14.42 4.69
CA GLN A 25 4.19 14.88 3.85
C GLN A 25 4.04 14.33 2.43
N ILE A 26 3.74 13.04 2.28
CA ILE A 26 3.47 12.43 0.97
C ILE A 26 2.24 13.08 0.32
N LEU A 27 1.18 13.34 1.09
CA LEU A 27 0.01 14.06 0.60
C LEU A 27 0.36 15.45 0.06
N TYR A 28 1.20 16.20 0.78
CA TYR A 28 1.65 17.53 0.34
C TYR A 28 2.44 17.46 -0.97
N GLU A 29 3.36 16.51 -1.10
CA GLU A 29 4.15 16.29 -2.32
C GLU A 29 3.27 15.95 -3.52
N ILE A 30 2.28 15.07 -3.34
CA ILE A 30 1.33 14.72 -4.40
C ILE A 30 0.46 15.91 -4.77
N ALA A 31 -0.06 16.65 -3.79
CA ALA A 31 -0.86 17.84 -4.06
C ALA A 31 -0.07 18.89 -4.86
N LEU A 32 1.20 19.09 -4.53
CA LEU A 32 2.09 19.99 -5.26
C LEU A 32 2.34 19.52 -6.71
N SER A 33 2.59 18.22 -6.91
CA SER A 33 2.73 17.63 -8.25
C SER A 33 1.44 17.79 -9.07
N LEU A 34 0.27 17.55 -8.48
CA LEU A 34 -1.02 17.72 -9.16
C LEU A 34 -1.30 19.18 -9.53
N GLN A 35 -0.91 20.14 -8.68
CA GLN A 35 -1.06 21.57 -8.96
C GLN A 35 -0.14 22.07 -10.08
N THR A 36 1.09 21.56 -10.12
CA THR A 36 2.09 21.97 -11.12
C THR A 36 1.84 21.31 -12.47
N GLU A 37 1.58 20.01 -12.49
CA GLU A 37 1.44 19.24 -13.72
C GLU A 37 0.03 19.25 -14.29
N ARG A 38 -0.98 19.55 -13.45
CA ARG A 38 -2.41 19.55 -13.82
C ARG A 38 -2.91 18.23 -14.41
N VAL A 39 -2.24 17.12 -14.12
CA VAL A 39 -2.61 15.78 -14.59
C VAL A 39 -2.53 14.75 -13.46
N VAL A 40 -3.49 13.83 -13.44
CA VAL A 40 -3.44 12.59 -12.67
C VAL A 40 -2.82 11.52 -13.56
N ARG A 41 -1.56 11.16 -13.31
CA ARG A 41 -0.82 10.20 -14.14
C ARG A 41 -1.42 8.80 -14.08
N ASP A 42 -1.71 8.32 -12.88
CA ASP A 42 -2.17 6.95 -12.64
C ASP A 42 -3.56 6.97 -11.99
N PRO A 43 -4.50 6.11 -12.41
CA PRO A 43 -5.80 6.00 -11.77
C PRO A 43 -5.69 5.37 -10.37
N ILE A 44 -6.61 5.69 -9.47
CA ILE A 44 -6.71 5.03 -8.16
C ILE A 44 -7.15 3.59 -8.39
N ILE A 45 -6.50 2.63 -7.75
CA ILE A 45 -6.87 1.23 -7.92
C ILE A 45 -7.85 0.85 -6.85
N VAL A 46 -8.97 0.24 -7.26
CA VAL A 46 -10.08 -0.06 -6.36
C VAL A 46 -10.60 -1.47 -6.56
N ASP A 47 -11.18 -2.02 -5.50
CA ASP A 47 -12.11 -3.12 -5.62
C ASP A 47 -13.40 -2.65 -6.31
N ALA A 48 -13.82 -3.34 -7.36
CA ALA A 48 -14.98 -3.00 -8.17
C ALA A 48 -16.29 -3.12 -7.36
N SER A 49 -16.35 -4.02 -6.38
CA SER A 49 -17.57 -4.28 -5.61
C SER A 49 -17.79 -3.29 -4.47
N SER A 50 -16.72 -2.94 -3.76
CA SER A 50 -16.77 -2.14 -2.53
C SER A 50 -16.21 -0.73 -2.68
N LEU A 51 -15.56 -0.40 -3.80
CA LEU A 51 -14.77 0.83 -3.99
C LEU A 51 -13.70 1.04 -2.90
N MET A 52 -13.27 -0.05 -2.25
CA MET A 52 -12.10 -0.02 -1.38
C MET A 52 -10.86 0.31 -2.20
N ILE A 53 -10.07 1.27 -1.75
CA ILE A 53 -8.83 1.68 -2.40
C ILE A 53 -7.75 0.61 -2.15
N LEU A 54 -7.28 -0.07 -3.19
CA LEU A 54 -6.18 -1.04 -3.10
C LEU A 54 -4.81 -0.37 -3.26
N ASP A 55 -4.73 0.70 -4.05
CA ASP A 55 -3.55 1.55 -4.18
C ASP A 55 -3.98 2.96 -4.61
N GLY A 56 -3.41 3.99 -4.00
CA GLY A 56 -3.69 5.38 -4.33
C GLY A 56 -4.31 6.20 -3.21
N THR A 57 -4.24 5.76 -1.96
CA THR A 57 -4.78 6.48 -0.79
C THR A 57 -4.36 7.95 -0.75
N HIS A 58 -3.08 8.25 -0.97
CA HIS A 58 -2.61 9.64 -0.99
C HIS A 58 -3.15 10.43 -2.20
N ARG A 59 -3.33 9.78 -3.36
CA ARG A 59 -3.94 10.41 -4.56
C ARG A 59 -5.41 10.72 -4.30
N TYR A 60 -6.15 9.80 -3.68
CA TYR A 60 -7.52 10.02 -3.21
C TYR A 60 -7.61 11.27 -2.33
N TRP A 61 -6.81 11.32 -1.26
CA TRP A 61 -6.84 12.46 -0.33
C TRP A 61 -6.42 13.77 -0.99
N ALA A 62 -5.47 13.75 -1.94
CA ALA A 62 -5.07 14.93 -2.67
C ALA A 62 -6.21 15.46 -3.55
N LEU A 63 -6.85 14.60 -4.34
CA LEU A 63 -7.99 14.97 -5.20
C LEU A 63 -9.16 15.50 -4.37
N ARG A 64 -9.49 14.82 -3.28
CA ARG A 64 -10.54 15.25 -2.35
C ARG A 64 -10.26 16.62 -1.75
N ARG A 65 -9.02 16.87 -1.31
CA ARG A 65 -8.59 18.17 -0.76
C ARG A 65 -8.60 19.29 -1.80
N MET A 66 -8.40 18.96 -3.07
CA MET A 66 -8.46 19.91 -4.18
C MET A 66 -9.90 20.22 -4.63
N GLY A 67 -10.92 19.57 -4.03
CA GLY A 67 -12.32 19.80 -4.36
C GLY A 67 -12.79 19.13 -5.64
N CYS A 68 -12.06 18.10 -6.12
CA CYS A 68 -12.54 17.28 -7.23
C CYS A 68 -13.83 16.55 -6.82
N LEU A 69 -14.81 16.51 -7.72
CA LEU A 69 -16.08 15.80 -7.50
C LEU A 69 -15.96 14.30 -7.79
N SER A 70 -15.03 13.94 -8.66
CA SER A 70 -14.84 12.57 -9.12
C SER A 70 -13.36 12.18 -9.11
N ALA A 71 -13.09 10.88 -9.17
CA ALA A 71 -11.74 10.35 -9.32
C ALA A 71 -11.71 9.30 -10.43
N PRO A 72 -10.61 9.22 -11.20
CA PRO A 72 -10.41 8.13 -12.14
C PRO A 72 -9.91 6.90 -11.39
N VAL A 73 -10.54 5.76 -11.68
CA VAL A 73 -10.26 4.48 -11.02
C VAL A 73 -9.98 3.37 -12.02
N ALA A 74 -9.16 2.42 -11.61
CA ALA A 74 -9.00 1.12 -12.25
C ALA A 74 -9.65 0.07 -11.36
N MET A 75 -10.66 -0.61 -11.88
CA MET A 75 -11.54 -1.52 -11.14
C MET A 75 -11.06 -2.96 -11.26
N TYR A 76 -10.95 -3.63 -10.12
CA TYR A 76 -10.52 -5.02 -10.02
C TYR A 76 -11.51 -5.85 -9.20
N ASP A 77 -11.64 -7.13 -9.52
CA ASP A 77 -12.30 -8.07 -8.62
C ASP A 77 -11.33 -8.43 -7.49
N TYR A 78 -11.50 -7.81 -6.31
CA TYR A 78 -10.62 -8.05 -5.19
C TYR A 78 -10.71 -9.47 -4.63
N ALA A 79 -11.83 -10.18 -4.84
CA ALA A 79 -11.97 -11.57 -4.43
C ALA A 79 -11.09 -12.52 -5.26
N SER A 80 -10.71 -12.12 -6.48
CA SER A 80 -9.83 -12.91 -7.35
C SER A 80 -8.53 -13.32 -6.67
N SER A 81 -8.15 -14.59 -6.83
CA SER A 81 -6.88 -15.13 -6.35
C SER A 81 -5.65 -14.54 -7.07
N SER A 82 -5.85 -13.84 -8.19
CA SER A 82 -4.78 -13.13 -8.90
C SER A 82 -4.29 -11.88 -8.16
N ILE A 83 -5.05 -11.38 -7.18
CA ILE A 83 -4.65 -10.25 -6.33
C ILE A 83 -4.16 -10.79 -5.00
N GLY A 84 -2.89 -10.54 -4.70
CA GLY A 84 -2.29 -10.84 -3.40
C GLY A 84 -2.38 -9.66 -2.45
N VAL A 85 -2.38 -9.94 -1.14
CA VAL A 85 -2.11 -8.95 -0.10
C VAL A 85 -0.95 -9.47 0.72
N SER A 86 0.12 -8.69 0.74
CA SER A 86 1.30 -8.91 1.57
C SER A 86 1.44 -7.79 2.59
N ARG A 87 2.52 -7.83 3.36
CA ARG A 87 2.90 -6.78 4.31
C ARG A 87 4.19 -6.07 3.90
N TRP A 88 4.46 -4.99 4.62
CA TRP A 88 5.76 -4.32 4.64
C TRP A 88 6.46 -4.62 5.96
N ASP A 89 7.64 -5.20 5.88
CA ASP A 89 8.49 -5.37 7.06
C ASP A 89 9.25 -4.06 7.32
N ARG A 90 9.51 -3.76 8.60
CA ARG A 90 10.31 -2.58 8.99
C ARG A 90 11.74 -3.03 9.27
N CYS A 91 12.67 -2.55 8.46
CA CYS A 91 14.08 -2.91 8.53
C CYS A 91 14.88 -1.80 9.23
N ILE A 92 15.66 -2.19 10.23
CA ILE A 92 16.39 -1.29 11.13
C ILE A 92 17.88 -1.59 11.05
N ALA A 93 18.67 -0.58 10.70
CA ALA A 93 20.13 -0.70 10.62
C ALA A 93 20.82 -0.61 12.01
N SER A 94 20.20 0.06 12.97
CA SER A 94 20.76 0.25 14.33
C SER A 94 21.01 -1.08 15.06
N PRO A 95 22.20 -1.30 15.66
CA PRO A 95 22.53 -2.54 16.35
C PRO A 95 21.69 -2.76 17.62
N ALA A 96 21.26 -1.69 18.28
CA ALA A 96 20.37 -1.76 19.42
C ALA A 96 18.92 -1.47 18.97
N ILE A 97 18.00 -2.32 19.42
CA ILE A 97 16.57 -2.05 19.41
C ILE A 97 16.08 -1.90 20.84
N PHE A 98 15.31 -0.85 21.09
CA PHE A 98 14.71 -0.60 22.39
C PHE A 98 13.23 -0.95 22.30
N LEU A 99 12.79 -1.85 23.17
CA LEU A 99 11.39 -2.17 23.30
C LEU A 99 10.69 -1.13 24.19
N PRO A 100 9.44 -0.77 23.88
CA PRO A 100 8.68 0.14 24.70
C PRO A 100 8.39 -0.48 26.07
N ASN A 101 8.53 0.31 27.13
CA ASN A 101 8.19 -0.13 28.49
C ASN A 101 6.66 -0.07 28.67
N ARG A 102 5.97 -1.11 28.20
CA ARG A 102 4.50 -1.23 28.18
C ARG A 102 4.08 -2.54 28.85
N LYS A 103 2.78 -2.69 29.12
CA LYS A 103 2.16 -3.96 29.54
C LYS A 103 2.10 -4.99 28.38
N ILE A 104 3.19 -5.13 27.65
CA ILE A 104 3.34 -6.08 26.54
C ILE A 104 4.31 -7.13 27.03
N ARG A 105 3.92 -8.40 26.92
CA ARG A 105 4.80 -9.50 27.29
C ARG A 105 5.80 -9.69 26.16
N VAL A 106 7.08 -9.69 26.51
CA VAL A 106 8.18 -9.95 25.58
C VAL A 106 8.63 -11.39 25.77
N GLU A 107 8.55 -12.19 24.72
CA GLU A 107 9.00 -13.58 24.73
C GLU A 107 10.19 -13.73 23.77
N TYR A 108 11.20 -14.50 24.16
CA TYR A 108 12.38 -14.76 23.34
C TYR A 108 12.21 -16.08 22.60
N SER A 109 12.62 -16.10 21.33
CA SER A 109 12.49 -17.27 20.45
C SER A 109 13.55 -17.25 19.35
N ASN A 110 13.60 -18.32 18.54
CA ASN A 110 14.34 -18.30 17.28
C ASN A 110 13.48 -17.73 16.12
N GLU A 111 14.10 -17.46 14.97
CA GLU A 111 13.43 -16.90 13.76
C GLU A 111 12.19 -17.72 13.36
N MET A 112 12.31 -19.06 13.33
CA MET A 112 11.25 -19.94 12.86
C MET A 112 10.04 -19.91 13.80
N GLU A 113 10.26 -20.00 15.11
CA GLU A 113 9.21 -19.89 16.13
C GLU A 113 8.53 -18.52 16.11
N ALA A 114 9.30 -17.45 15.95
CA ALA A 114 8.76 -16.11 15.90
C ALA A 114 7.84 -15.91 14.69
N LEU A 115 8.26 -16.39 13.52
CA LEU A 115 7.46 -16.35 12.30
C LEU A 115 6.19 -17.21 12.41
N ALA A 116 6.30 -18.39 13.00
CA ALA A 116 5.14 -19.26 13.24
C ALA A 116 4.13 -18.58 14.19
N ALA A 117 4.60 -17.94 15.27
CA ALA A 117 3.73 -17.21 16.19
C ALA A 117 2.98 -16.05 15.51
N ILE A 118 3.62 -15.34 14.57
CA ILE A 118 2.98 -14.28 13.80
C ILE A 118 1.96 -14.82 12.82
N MET A 119 2.29 -15.91 12.12
CA MET A 119 1.38 -16.58 11.20
C MET A 119 0.14 -17.13 11.91
N ASP A 120 0.34 -17.73 13.08
CA ASP A 120 -0.71 -18.27 13.95
C ASP A 120 -1.45 -17.18 14.74
N ARG A 121 -1.07 -15.90 14.59
CA ARG A 121 -1.66 -14.76 15.32
C ARG A 121 -1.60 -14.93 16.84
N LYS A 122 -0.53 -15.54 17.34
CA LYS A 122 -0.23 -15.70 18.77
C LYS A 122 0.59 -14.53 19.34
N ALA A 123 1.11 -13.67 18.47
CA ALA A 123 1.84 -12.46 18.84
C ALA A 123 1.38 -11.27 17.99
N SER A 124 1.45 -10.07 18.57
CA SER A 124 1.16 -8.81 17.87
C SER A 124 2.26 -8.48 16.86
N LEU A 125 3.54 -8.66 17.23
CA LEU A 125 4.71 -8.39 16.37
C LEU A 125 5.85 -9.35 16.68
N ALA A 126 6.67 -9.65 15.68
CA ALA A 126 7.98 -10.28 15.86
C ALA A 126 9.08 -9.28 15.53
N ILE A 127 10.18 -9.33 16.28
CA ILE A 127 11.40 -8.58 16.02
C ILE A 127 12.51 -9.59 15.85
N ILE A 128 13.03 -9.71 14.64
CA ILE A 128 13.96 -10.76 14.24
C ILE A 128 15.33 -10.14 14.02
N GLY A 129 16.34 -10.70 14.69
CA GLY A 129 17.75 -10.38 14.51
C GLY A 129 18.59 -11.64 14.29
N LEU A 130 19.86 -11.48 13.90
CA LEU A 130 20.76 -12.60 13.58
C LEU A 130 21.07 -13.50 14.78
N SER A 131 21.03 -12.95 16.00
CA SER A 131 21.37 -13.67 17.24
C SER A 131 20.17 -14.10 18.07
N GLY A 132 18.95 -13.87 17.57
CA GLY A 132 17.72 -14.21 18.29
C GLY A 132 16.53 -13.34 17.87
N SER A 133 15.34 -13.79 18.23
CA SER A 133 14.08 -13.11 17.96
C SER A 133 13.30 -12.81 19.24
N GLN A 134 12.46 -11.79 19.16
CA GLN A 134 11.58 -11.35 20.24
C GLN A 134 10.14 -11.31 19.72
N LEU A 135 9.20 -11.76 20.52
CA LEU A 135 7.77 -11.68 20.26
C LEU A 135 7.15 -10.67 21.22
N LEU A 136 6.33 -9.78 20.67
CA LEU A 136 5.49 -8.86 21.42
C LEU A 136 4.09 -9.47 21.51
N VAL A 137 3.71 -9.91 22.71
CA VAL A 137 2.47 -10.64 22.97
C VAL A 137 1.56 -9.79 23.86
N GLU A 138 0.33 -9.59 23.41
CA GLU A 138 -0.76 -8.96 24.17
C GLU A 138 -1.84 -10.03 24.48
N GLU A 139 -2.68 -9.75 25.48
CA GLU A 139 -3.82 -10.62 25.79
C GLU A 139 -4.91 -10.47 24.73
N GLY A 140 -5.20 -11.56 24.03
CA GLY A 140 -6.07 -11.53 22.85
C GLY A 140 -5.38 -10.95 21.62
N PHE A 141 -5.65 -11.55 20.45
CA PHE A 141 -5.14 -11.03 19.19
C PHE A 141 -6.17 -10.14 18.50
N GLU A 142 -5.74 -8.95 18.08
CA GLU A 142 -6.55 -8.03 17.29
C GLU A 142 -5.66 -7.35 16.25
N ILE A 143 -6.07 -7.41 14.97
CA ILE A 143 -5.21 -7.01 13.86
C ILE A 143 -4.95 -5.49 13.83
N HIS A 144 -5.96 -4.65 14.14
CA HIS A 144 -5.73 -3.21 14.22
C HIS A 144 -4.80 -2.89 15.38
N ARG A 145 -4.98 -3.51 16.55
CA ARG A 145 -4.07 -3.31 17.68
C ARG A 145 -2.62 -3.66 17.34
N ALA A 146 -2.38 -4.77 16.65
CA ALA A 146 -1.04 -5.15 16.20
C ALA A 146 -0.39 -4.07 15.32
N TYR A 147 -1.14 -3.50 14.37
CA TYR A 147 -0.64 -2.45 13.50
C TYR A 147 -0.55 -1.07 14.19
N SER A 148 -1.45 -0.76 15.12
CA SER A 148 -1.31 0.43 15.98
C SER A 148 -0.03 0.34 16.82
N LEU A 149 0.24 -0.83 17.41
CA LEU A 149 1.48 -1.09 18.14
C LEU A 149 2.70 -0.94 17.22
N LEU A 150 2.63 -1.42 15.98
CA LEU A 150 3.71 -1.25 15.01
C LEU A 150 3.99 0.22 14.71
N SER A 151 2.95 1.01 14.49
CA SER A 151 3.05 2.45 14.22
C SER A 151 3.60 3.23 15.43
N GLU A 152 3.15 2.88 16.64
CA GLU A 152 3.68 3.42 17.90
C GLU A 152 5.18 3.11 18.04
N LEU A 153 5.56 1.84 17.85
CA LEU A 153 6.95 1.39 17.93
C LEU A 153 7.83 2.08 16.89
N GLU A 154 7.36 2.18 15.65
CA GLU A 154 8.07 2.89 14.58
C GLU A 154 8.30 4.36 14.94
N THR A 155 7.28 5.04 15.48
CA THR A 155 7.37 6.44 15.90
C THR A 155 8.42 6.62 17.00
N GLU A 156 8.41 5.77 18.02
CA GLU A 156 9.37 5.82 19.12
C GLU A 156 10.81 5.55 18.67
N LEU A 157 11.00 4.57 17.78
CA LEU A 157 12.31 4.24 17.22
C LEU A 157 12.86 5.40 16.37
N ARG A 158 12.02 6.01 15.52
CA ARG A 158 12.42 7.19 14.75
C ARG A 158 12.78 8.37 15.65
N ALA A 159 12.03 8.60 16.73
CA ALA A 159 12.33 9.66 17.70
C ALA A 159 13.69 9.45 18.42
N LYS A 160 14.15 8.20 18.54
CA LYS A 160 15.47 7.84 19.05
C LYS A 160 16.58 7.85 17.99
N GLY A 161 16.28 8.30 16.76
CA GLY A 161 17.23 8.40 15.67
C GLY A 161 17.45 7.10 14.88
N CYS A 162 16.62 6.07 15.08
CA CYS A 162 16.73 4.85 14.28
C CYS A 162 16.24 5.10 12.85
N GLY A 163 17.10 4.83 11.87
CA GLY A 163 16.71 4.77 10.46
C GLY A 163 15.87 3.51 10.21
N ILE A 164 14.61 3.71 9.80
CA ILE A 164 13.68 2.64 9.45
C ILE A 164 13.36 2.72 7.96
N SER A 165 13.63 1.62 7.27
CA SER A 165 13.26 1.40 5.87
C SER A 165 12.22 0.28 5.76
N TYR A 166 11.56 0.20 4.61
CA TYR A 166 10.54 -0.83 4.35
C TYR A 166 11.08 -1.81 3.31
N ALA A 167 10.79 -3.09 3.49
CA ALA A 167 11.12 -4.14 2.53
C ALA A 167 9.97 -5.14 2.40
N THR A 168 9.99 -5.90 1.31
CA THR A 168 9.15 -7.09 1.17
C THR A 168 9.64 -8.17 2.12
N GLU A 169 8.82 -9.20 2.35
CA GLU A 169 9.17 -10.31 3.24
C GLU A 169 10.47 -11.01 2.79
N GLU A 170 10.65 -11.25 1.49
CA GLU A 170 11.86 -11.89 0.97
C GLU A 170 13.09 -10.97 1.11
N ASP A 171 12.96 -9.70 0.70
CA ASP A 171 14.08 -8.75 0.72
C ASP A 171 14.51 -8.41 2.15
N SER A 172 13.58 -8.37 3.13
CA SER A 172 13.88 -8.05 4.52
C SER A 172 14.84 -9.09 5.13
N PHE A 173 14.54 -10.39 4.98
CA PHE A 173 15.38 -11.48 5.50
C PHE A 173 16.68 -11.65 4.72
N LEU A 174 16.65 -11.48 3.39
CA LEU A 174 17.87 -11.54 2.58
C LEU A 174 18.88 -10.47 3.04
N ARG A 175 18.41 -9.24 3.29
CA ARG A 175 19.26 -8.12 3.69
C ARG A 175 19.68 -8.18 5.15
N LEU A 176 18.82 -8.73 6.03
CA LEU A 176 19.19 -9.07 7.40
C LEU A 176 20.36 -10.07 7.42
N LYS A 177 20.28 -11.16 6.64
CA LYS A 177 21.32 -12.20 6.54
C LYS A 177 22.64 -11.69 5.95
N LYS A 178 22.58 -10.64 5.13
CA LYS A 178 23.76 -9.93 4.60
C LYS A 178 24.38 -8.93 5.59
N GLY A 179 23.73 -8.69 6.74
CA GLY A 179 24.18 -7.72 7.73
C GLY A 179 23.90 -6.26 7.33
N GLU A 180 23.05 -6.02 6.33
CA GLU A 180 22.63 -4.65 5.97
C GLU A 180 21.66 -4.08 7.02
N PHE A 181 20.96 -4.96 7.73
CA PHE A 181 20.07 -4.63 8.84
C PHE A 181 20.47 -5.42 10.08
N SER A 182 20.21 -4.85 11.24
CA SER A 182 20.39 -5.52 12.53
C SER A 182 19.10 -6.18 12.99
N TRP A 183 17.94 -5.57 12.64
CA TRP A 183 16.63 -6.04 13.07
C TRP A 183 15.59 -5.88 11.95
N VAL A 184 14.64 -6.81 11.91
CA VAL A 184 13.43 -6.74 11.08
C VAL A 184 12.21 -6.87 11.99
N ILE A 185 11.33 -5.88 11.99
CA ILE A 185 10.02 -5.97 12.65
C ILE A 185 9.01 -6.51 11.65
N VAL A 186 8.38 -7.62 12.02
CA VAL A 186 7.45 -8.40 11.21
C VAL A 186 6.06 -8.37 11.84
N PRO A 187 5.08 -7.72 11.19
CA PRO A 187 3.68 -7.79 11.62
C PRO A 187 2.96 -9.03 11.08
N PRO A 188 1.81 -9.41 11.67
CA PRO A 188 0.89 -10.37 11.05
C PRO A 188 0.39 -9.83 9.71
N ALA A 189 0.21 -10.71 8.73
CA ALA A 189 -0.38 -10.31 7.44
C ALA A 189 -1.87 -9.98 7.62
N ILE A 190 -2.28 -8.83 7.10
CA ILE A 190 -3.69 -8.44 6.98
C ILE A 190 -4.32 -9.26 5.85
N LYS A 191 -5.45 -9.91 6.15
CA LYS A 191 -6.25 -10.64 5.17
C LYS A 191 -7.16 -9.70 4.38
N LYS A 192 -7.65 -10.17 3.24
CA LYS A 192 -8.52 -9.37 2.35
C LYS A 192 -9.82 -8.92 3.03
N ASP A 193 -10.45 -9.81 3.78
CA ASP A 193 -11.66 -9.55 4.56
C ASP A 193 -11.42 -8.48 5.63
N GLU A 194 -10.29 -8.53 6.34
CA GLU A 194 -9.91 -7.51 7.33
C GLU A 194 -9.64 -6.14 6.70
N ALA A 195 -8.96 -6.11 5.54
CA ALA A 195 -8.77 -4.87 4.79
C ALA A 195 -10.12 -4.29 4.33
N LEU A 196 -11.02 -5.14 3.85
CA LEU A 196 -12.37 -4.74 3.44
C LEU A 196 -13.20 -4.24 4.63
N GLU A 197 -13.15 -4.92 5.77
CA GLU A 197 -13.82 -4.49 7.01
C GLU A 197 -13.32 -3.12 7.46
N ALA A 198 -12.01 -2.87 7.41
CA ALA A 198 -11.42 -1.55 7.71
C ALA A 198 -11.97 -0.46 6.78
N ALA A 199 -12.07 -0.73 5.47
CA ALA A 199 -12.63 0.22 4.51
C ALA A 199 -14.13 0.51 4.73
N LEU A 200 -14.91 -0.52 5.07
CA LEU A 200 -16.36 -0.39 5.27
C LEU A 200 -16.71 0.26 6.61
N SER A 201 -15.94 -0.04 7.66
CA SER A 201 -16.15 0.51 9.00
C SER A 201 -15.54 1.90 9.18
N GLY A 202 -14.57 2.30 8.35
CA GLY A 202 -13.78 3.51 8.52
C GLY A 202 -12.74 3.41 9.64
N ARG A 203 -12.57 2.25 10.27
CA ARG A 203 -11.47 1.97 11.20
C ARG A 203 -10.21 1.70 10.38
N LEU A 204 -9.47 2.74 10.05
CA LEU A 204 -8.32 2.64 9.15
C LEU A 204 -7.11 1.96 9.81
N PHE A 205 -6.32 1.26 9.01
CA PHE A 205 -4.97 0.84 9.38
C PHE A 205 -3.98 2.00 9.23
N PRO A 206 -2.87 2.02 9.99
CA PRO A 206 -1.76 2.95 9.74
C PRO A 206 -1.23 2.84 8.30
N ILE A 207 -0.48 3.85 7.86
CA ILE A 207 0.18 3.81 6.54
C ILE A 207 1.05 2.56 6.37
N LYS A 208 1.18 2.07 5.13
CA LYS A 208 2.07 0.94 4.81
C LYS A 208 1.73 -0.32 5.61
N SER A 209 0.44 -0.57 5.80
CA SER A 209 -0.02 -1.76 6.52
C SER A 209 -0.18 -2.97 5.59
N THR A 210 -0.64 -2.69 4.38
CA THR A 210 -0.89 -3.66 3.31
C THR A 210 0.00 -3.38 2.10
N ARG A 211 0.24 -4.44 1.33
CA ARG A 211 0.96 -4.39 0.07
C ARG A 211 0.21 -5.24 -0.95
N HIS A 212 -0.65 -4.61 -1.73
CA HIS A 212 -1.41 -5.30 -2.77
C HIS A 212 -0.54 -5.58 -3.99
N ILE A 213 -0.53 -6.83 -4.44
CA ILE A 213 0.10 -7.27 -5.68
C ILE A 213 -1.01 -7.34 -6.73
N ILE A 214 -1.01 -6.39 -7.67
CA ILE A 214 -2.14 -6.16 -8.57
C ILE A 214 -1.73 -6.48 -9.99
N PRO A 215 -2.37 -7.44 -10.68
CA PRO A 215 -2.01 -7.77 -12.05
C PRO A 215 -2.38 -6.64 -13.00
N SER A 216 -1.61 -6.52 -14.09
CA SER A 216 -1.98 -5.70 -15.25
C SER A 216 -2.27 -4.24 -14.94
N ARG A 217 -1.48 -3.67 -14.03
CA ARG A 217 -1.68 -2.31 -13.54
C ARG A 217 -1.57 -1.28 -14.67
N PRO A 218 -2.62 -0.49 -14.95
CA PRO A 218 -2.52 0.61 -15.89
C PRO A 218 -1.80 1.79 -15.23
N ILE A 219 -0.82 2.36 -15.92
CA ILE A 219 -0.08 3.55 -15.47
C ILE A 219 0.06 4.55 -16.63
N ASN A 220 0.35 5.80 -16.28
CA ASN A 220 0.60 6.89 -17.22
C ASN A 220 -0.58 7.21 -18.17
N LEU A 221 -1.81 7.20 -17.66
CA LEU A 221 -3.00 7.64 -18.39
C LEU A 221 -3.04 9.17 -18.59
N ARG A 222 -2.39 9.93 -17.70
CA ARG A 222 -2.24 11.41 -17.78
C ARG A 222 -3.58 12.16 -17.92
N ILE A 223 -4.49 11.88 -17.00
CA ILE A 223 -5.87 12.42 -17.02
C ILE A 223 -5.85 13.88 -16.55
N PRO A 224 -6.39 14.85 -17.31
CA PRO A 224 -6.43 16.24 -16.88
C PRO A 224 -7.22 16.43 -15.60
N ILE A 225 -6.62 17.08 -14.59
CA ILE A 225 -7.28 17.27 -13.29
C ILE A 225 -8.56 18.11 -13.39
N GLY A 226 -8.62 19.03 -14.36
CA GLY A 226 -9.80 19.86 -14.60
C GLY A 226 -11.03 19.06 -14.99
N TRP A 227 -10.87 17.84 -15.53
CA TRP A 227 -12.02 16.96 -15.80
C TRP A 227 -12.66 16.48 -14.50
N LEU A 228 -11.88 16.30 -13.44
CA LEU A 228 -12.34 15.73 -12.17
C LEU A 228 -13.18 16.71 -11.34
N MET A 229 -13.36 17.94 -11.82
CA MET A 229 -14.33 18.89 -11.28
C MET A 229 -15.75 18.63 -11.80
N ASP A 230 -15.90 17.76 -12.81
CA ASP A 230 -17.20 17.35 -13.35
C ASP A 230 -17.72 16.08 -12.65
N PRO A 231 -19.05 15.82 -12.70
CA PRO A 231 -19.64 14.57 -12.25
C PRO A 231 -19.07 13.33 -12.99
N PRO A 232 -19.07 12.15 -12.34
CA PRO A 232 -18.48 10.93 -12.89
C PRO A 232 -18.94 10.57 -14.31
N GLU A 233 -20.21 10.78 -14.65
CA GLU A 233 -20.79 10.46 -15.96
C GLU A 233 -20.13 11.25 -17.09
N THR A 234 -19.91 12.55 -16.85
CA THR A 234 -19.21 13.45 -17.78
C THR A 234 -17.75 13.04 -17.93
N VAL A 235 -17.08 12.73 -16.82
CA VAL A 235 -15.67 12.30 -16.83
C VAL A 235 -15.52 10.95 -17.53
N ASN A 236 -16.45 10.02 -17.32
CA ASN A 236 -16.46 8.72 -17.99
C ASN A 236 -16.48 8.86 -19.51
N SER A 237 -17.29 9.77 -20.05
CA SER A 237 -17.32 10.03 -21.49
C SER A 237 -15.97 10.53 -22.03
N LYS A 238 -15.31 11.44 -21.30
CA LYS A 238 -13.96 11.94 -21.63
C LYS A 238 -12.88 10.86 -21.51
N LEU A 239 -13.00 9.98 -20.49
CA LEU A 239 -12.09 8.85 -20.29
C LEU A 239 -12.20 7.84 -21.42
N GLN A 240 -13.40 7.51 -21.91
CA GLN A 240 -13.55 6.59 -23.04
C GLN A 240 -12.84 7.12 -24.30
N ASP A 241 -13.02 8.41 -24.61
CA ASP A 241 -12.31 9.05 -25.72
C ASP A 241 -10.78 9.03 -25.52
N LEU A 242 -10.29 9.36 -24.31
CA LEU A 242 -8.87 9.27 -23.98
C LEU A 242 -8.32 7.86 -24.19
N LEU A 243 -8.98 6.84 -23.64
CA LEU A 243 -8.55 5.44 -23.71
C LEU A 243 -8.54 4.92 -25.15
N SER A 244 -9.45 5.39 -26.01
CA SER A 244 -9.48 5.02 -27.43
C SER A 244 -8.26 5.51 -28.21
N ARG A 245 -7.59 6.55 -27.71
CA ARG A 245 -6.40 7.17 -28.31
C ARG A 245 -5.10 6.69 -27.68
N LEU A 246 -5.17 5.78 -26.70
CA LEU A 246 -4.01 5.20 -26.05
C LEU A 246 -3.73 3.80 -26.60
N SER A 247 -2.45 3.54 -26.83
CA SER A 247 -1.90 2.19 -26.92
C SER A 247 -1.27 1.83 -25.57
N PHE A 248 -1.27 0.55 -25.24
CA PHE A 248 -0.75 0.08 -23.96
C PHE A 248 0.48 -0.80 -24.15
N ARG A 249 1.63 -0.28 -23.78
CA ARG A 249 2.87 -1.05 -23.79
C ARG A 249 2.99 -1.88 -22.52
N ARG A 250 3.02 -3.20 -22.69
CA ARG A 250 3.23 -4.14 -21.59
C ARG A 250 4.69 -4.11 -21.13
N VAL A 251 4.90 -3.95 -19.84
CA VAL A 251 6.20 -4.06 -19.17
C VAL A 251 6.14 -5.22 -18.19
N ARG A 252 7.18 -6.04 -18.18
CA ARG A 252 7.24 -7.26 -17.37
C ARG A 252 7.41 -6.93 -15.88
N ALA A 253 6.99 -7.88 -15.07
CA ALA A 253 7.26 -7.95 -13.63
C ALA A 253 8.74 -7.67 -13.30
N GLY A 254 8.98 -6.96 -12.20
CA GLY A 254 10.30 -6.59 -11.69
C GLY A 254 10.86 -5.28 -12.23
N ALA A 255 10.14 -4.57 -13.11
CA ALA A 255 10.61 -3.31 -13.69
C ALA A 255 10.66 -2.17 -12.67
N ILE A 256 11.64 -1.28 -12.83
CA ILE A 256 11.75 -0.02 -12.08
C ILE A 256 11.32 1.12 -12.99
N LEU A 257 10.24 1.81 -12.62
CA LEU A 257 9.69 2.95 -13.37
C LEU A 257 9.49 4.13 -12.40
N GLY A 258 10.06 5.29 -12.75
CA GLY A 258 9.96 6.49 -11.89
C GLY A 258 10.49 6.29 -10.47
N GLY A 259 11.49 5.42 -10.29
CA GLY A 259 12.05 5.08 -8.97
C GLY A 259 11.26 4.06 -8.16
N ARG A 260 10.10 3.59 -8.65
CA ARG A 260 9.30 2.53 -8.02
C ARG A 260 9.53 1.20 -8.73
N ARG A 261 9.85 0.15 -7.96
CA ARG A 261 9.83 -1.24 -8.43
C ARG A 261 8.38 -1.73 -8.48
N TYR A 262 8.00 -2.34 -9.60
CA TYR A 262 6.74 -3.05 -9.77
C TYR A 262 7.05 -4.54 -9.81
N GLU A 263 6.47 -5.31 -8.88
CA GLU A 263 6.65 -6.76 -8.86
C GLU A 263 5.70 -7.45 -9.84
N GLU A 264 4.57 -6.80 -10.11
CA GLU A 264 3.61 -7.14 -11.13
C GLU A 264 4.03 -6.64 -12.53
N GLU A 265 3.35 -7.18 -13.54
CA GLU A 265 3.32 -6.55 -14.85
C GLU A 265 2.54 -5.23 -14.82
N VAL A 266 2.99 -4.28 -15.63
CA VAL A 266 2.36 -2.97 -15.77
C VAL A 266 2.10 -2.67 -17.24
N TYR A 267 1.05 -1.91 -17.51
CA TYR A 267 0.67 -1.47 -18.84
C TYR A 267 0.74 0.05 -18.89
N ILE A 268 1.67 0.57 -19.68
CA ILE A 268 1.93 2.00 -19.81
C ILE A 268 1.07 2.55 -20.93
N GLY A 269 0.20 3.51 -20.61
CA GLY A 269 -0.54 4.29 -21.60
C GLY A 269 0.41 5.20 -22.38
N GLU A 270 0.41 5.06 -23.69
CA GLU A 270 1.18 5.86 -24.64
C GLU A 270 0.23 6.35 -25.74
N PRO A 271 0.34 7.61 -26.21
CA PRO A 271 -0.44 8.07 -27.35
C PRO A 271 -0.28 7.10 -28.52
N SER A 272 -1.39 6.65 -29.09
CA SER A 272 -1.35 5.86 -30.32
C SER A 272 -0.65 6.69 -31.40
N ASN A 273 0.40 6.13 -32.02
CA ASN A 273 0.99 6.77 -33.20
C ASN A 273 -0.10 6.85 -34.29
N PRO A 274 -0.29 8.00 -34.95
CA PRO A 274 -1.23 8.15 -36.05
C PRO A 274 -0.87 7.25 -37.25
#